data_AF-A0A969DK46-F1
#
_entry.id   AF-A0A969DK46-F1
#
_cell.length_a   1.000
_cell.length_b   1.000
_cell.length_c   1.000
_cell.angle_alpha   90.00
_cell.angle_beta   90.00
_cell.angle_gamma   90.00
#
_symmetry.space_group_name_H-M   'P 1'
#
loop_
_entity.id
_entity.type
_entity.pdbx_description
1 polymer ?
#
loop_
_entity_poly.entity_id
_entity_poly.type
_entity_poly.pdbx_seq_one_letter_code
_entity_poly.pdbx_strand_id
1 'polypeptide(L)'
;MTEKYKDASAPRGATFYRETKQKAPLALNILIWVITGIIISIILTNVKPYEIIATRYLAGISYSSITEFISNIWVIGAIFSLLLRFANFGLGFLLWAFIQILEIIPMELLGHERFLDRNISRGAKNPYSDSKSDSWEVKLAKKLRNSLSTEVLRFLIILGVCVYVVDFFACLTVFPPVQGGGDIWKLFDVIQYQQFSQIDWGNILRAATTVGAVQFLLKLRKIIVQIINDLSE
;
A
#
# COMPACT_ATOMS: atom_id res chain seq x y z
N MET A 1 -56.41 18.65 -18.32
CA MET A 1 -55.42 19.74 -18.42
C MET A 1 -54.06 19.09 -18.42
N THR A 2 -53.51 18.83 -19.60
CA THR A 2 -52.25 18.12 -19.82
C THR A 2 -51.17 19.15 -20.08
N GLU A 3 -50.34 19.37 -19.07
CA GLU A 3 -49.24 20.34 -19.11
C GLU A 3 -48.11 19.76 -19.98
N LYS A 4 -48.04 20.23 -21.22
CA LYS A 4 -46.93 20.00 -22.14
C LYS A 4 -45.67 20.61 -21.52
N TYR A 5 -44.79 19.77 -20.98
CA TYR A 5 -43.41 20.17 -20.72
C TYR A 5 -42.74 20.47 -22.06
N LYS A 6 -42.51 21.76 -22.28
CA LYS A 6 -41.83 22.36 -23.42
C LYS A 6 -40.34 22.02 -23.26
N ASP A 7 -39.82 21.18 -24.15
CA ASP A 7 -38.39 20.96 -24.32
C ASP A 7 -37.69 22.30 -24.54
N ALA A 8 -37.04 22.79 -23.48
CA ALA A 8 -36.14 23.93 -23.54
C ALA A 8 -34.86 23.48 -24.24
N SER A 9 -34.90 23.59 -25.57
CA SER A 9 -33.78 23.89 -26.46
C SER A 9 -32.42 24.01 -25.78
N ALA A 10 -31.65 22.92 -25.80
CA ALA A 10 -30.21 23.00 -25.59
C ALA A 10 -29.62 23.99 -26.62
N PRO A 11 -28.78 24.95 -26.23
CA PRO A 11 -28.21 25.91 -27.16
C PRO A 11 -27.35 25.18 -28.20
N ARG A 12 -27.83 25.16 -29.46
CA ARG A 12 -27.02 24.81 -30.65
C ARG A 12 -25.97 25.90 -30.83
N GLY A 13 -24.83 25.75 -30.18
CA GLY A 13 -23.76 26.74 -30.29
C GLY A 13 -22.62 26.60 -29.29
N ALA A 14 -22.56 25.51 -28.50
CA ALA A 14 -21.34 25.21 -27.76
C ALA A 14 -20.27 24.75 -28.76
N THR A 15 -19.54 25.70 -29.34
CA THR A 15 -18.22 25.47 -29.89
C THR A 15 -17.40 24.88 -28.76
N PHE A 16 -17.23 23.55 -28.78
CA PHE A 16 -16.24 22.88 -27.97
C PHE A 16 -14.88 23.42 -28.43
N TYR A 17 -14.41 24.48 -27.77
CA TYR A 17 -13.02 24.87 -27.82
C TYR A 17 -12.25 23.66 -27.34
N ARG A 18 -11.66 22.92 -28.28
CA ARG A 18 -10.64 21.92 -27.98
C ARG A 18 -9.49 22.72 -27.39
N GLU A 19 -9.43 22.81 -26.06
CA GLU A 19 -8.22 23.20 -25.37
C GLU A 19 -7.10 22.33 -25.93
N THR A 20 -6.24 22.95 -26.73
CA THR A 20 -5.02 22.32 -27.19
C THR A 20 -4.15 22.18 -25.96
N LYS A 21 -4.22 21.02 -25.30
CA LYS A 21 -3.36 20.68 -24.15
C LYS A 21 -1.93 21.04 -24.51
N GLN A 22 -1.42 22.08 -23.86
CA GLN A 22 -0.03 22.49 -24.02
C GLN A 22 0.84 21.32 -23.58
N LYS A 23 1.74 20.88 -24.46
CA LYS A 23 2.62 19.75 -24.13
C LYS A 23 3.51 20.17 -22.96
N ALA A 24 3.50 19.36 -21.91
CA ALA A 24 4.37 19.56 -20.75
C ALA A 24 5.84 19.77 -21.19
N PRO A 25 6.57 20.70 -20.56
CA PRO A 25 7.95 20.97 -20.90
C PRO A 25 8.81 19.71 -20.75
N LEU A 26 9.79 19.52 -21.63
CA LEU A 26 10.62 18.31 -21.69
C LEU A 26 11.32 18.00 -20.36
N ALA A 27 11.82 19.03 -19.66
CA ALA A 27 12.49 18.88 -18.36
C ALA A 27 11.60 18.19 -17.30
N LEU A 28 10.30 18.46 -17.38
CA LEU A 28 9.32 18.00 -16.42
C LEU A 28 8.89 16.55 -16.71
N ASN A 29 8.83 16.16 -17.99
CA ASN A 29 8.72 14.75 -18.37
C ASN A 29 9.95 13.94 -17.92
N ILE A 30 11.15 14.49 -18.04
CA ILE A 30 12.38 13.85 -17.54
C ILE A 30 12.29 13.63 -16.02
N LEU A 31 11.84 14.65 -15.28
CA LEU A 31 11.68 14.55 -13.83
C LEU A 31 10.74 13.41 -13.42
N ILE A 32 9.60 13.24 -14.10
CA ILE A 32 8.67 12.12 -13.85
C ILE A 32 9.36 10.77 -14.04
N TRP A 33 10.14 10.61 -15.11
CA TRP A 33 10.86 9.36 -15.37
C TRP A 33 11.95 9.08 -14.35
N VAL A 34 12.70 10.10 -13.93
CA VAL A 34 13.71 9.99 -12.87
C VAL A 34 13.07 9.52 -11.56
N ILE A 35 11.97 10.15 -11.14
CA ILE A 35 11.23 9.75 -9.93
C ILE A 35 10.70 8.33 -10.05
N THR A 36 10.17 7.97 -11.21
CA THR A 36 9.68 6.61 -11.47
C THR A 36 10.80 5.58 -11.34
N GLY A 37 11.99 5.87 -11.88
CA GLY A 37 13.17 5.01 -11.73
C GLY A 37 13.64 4.87 -10.27
N ILE A 38 13.59 5.95 -9.49
CA ILE A 38 13.89 5.93 -8.05
C ILE A 38 12.89 5.05 -7.31
N ILE A 39 11.58 5.19 -7.60
CA ILE A 39 10.52 4.36 -7.01
C ILE A 39 10.77 2.89 -7.28
N ILE A 40 11.03 2.52 -8.55
CA ILE A 40 11.30 1.13 -8.93
C ILE A 40 12.53 0.59 -8.18
N SER A 41 13.61 1.38 -8.10
CA SER A 41 14.84 0.97 -7.41
C SER A 41 14.61 0.74 -5.91
N ILE A 42 13.79 1.58 -5.27
CA ILE A 42 13.43 1.43 -3.86
C ILE A 42 12.52 0.23 -3.65
N ILE A 43 11.53 -0.01 -4.53
CA ILE A 43 10.69 -1.21 -4.49
C ILE A 43 11.57 -2.47 -4.52
N LEU A 44 12.50 -2.56 -5.48
CA LEU A 44 13.38 -3.72 -5.62
C LEU A 44 14.25 -3.93 -4.38
N THR A 45 14.70 -2.83 -3.75
CA THR A 45 15.49 -2.90 -2.51
C THR A 45 14.63 -3.34 -1.32
N ASN A 46 13.40 -2.84 -1.24
CA ASN A 46 12.47 -3.11 -0.14
C ASN A 46 11.88 -4.51 -0.20
N VAL A 47 11.93 -5.22 -1.33
CA VAL A 47 11.52 -6.64 -1.41
C VAL A 47 12.47 -7.54 -0.63
N LYS A 48 13.74 -7.13 -0.41
CA LYS A 48 14.77 -8.02 0.14
C LYS A 48 14.46 -8.59 1.53
N PRO A 49 13.95 -7.82 2.51
CA PRO A 49 13.56 -8.37 3.80
C PRO A 49 12.45 -9.43 3.68
N TYR A 50 11.50 -9.24 2.77
CA TYR A 50 10.41 -10.19 2.55
C TYR A 50 10.88 -11.46 1.84
N GLU A 51 11.89 -11.37 0.95
CA GLU A 51 12.58 -12.55 0.42
C GLU A 51 13.21 -13.38 1.56
N ILE A 52 13.88 -12.71 2.51
CA ILE A 52 14.50 -13.37 3.66
C ILE A 52 13.44 -14.01 4.57
N ILE A 53 12.33 -13.31 4.83
CA ILE A 53 11.21 -13.84 5.63
C ILE A 53 10.55 -15.03 4.92
N ALA A 54 10.23 -14.89 3.63
CA ALA A 54 9.59 -15.95 2.85
C ALA A 54 10.48 -17.20 2.76
N THR A 55 11.77 -17.03 2.53
CA THR A 55 12.72 -18.15 2.49
C THR A 55 12.89 -18.83 3.85
N ARG A 56 12.97 -18.05 4.93
CA ARG A 56 13.11 -18.59 6.29
C ARG A 56 11.87 -19.33 6.79
N TYR A 57 10.67 -18.84 6.49
CA TYR A 57 9.43 -19.33 7.11
C TYR A 57 8.48 -20.07 6.17
N LEU A 58 8.48 -19.75 4.86
CA LEU A 58 7.56 -20.36 3.89
C LEU A 58 8.24 -21.44 3.04
N ALA A 59 9.52 -21.27 2.71
CA ALA A 59 10.29 -22.25 1.95
C ALA A 59 10.86 -23.39 2.84
N GLY A 60 10.28 -23.63 4.02
CA GLY A 60 10.70 -24.61 5.04
C GLY A 60 10.76 -26.08 4.61
N ILE A 61 10.65 -26.36 3.32
CA ILE A 61 10.94 -27.67 2.73
C ILE A 61 12.40 -27.67 2.27
N SER A 62 13.31 -27.76 3.25
CA SER A 62 14.72 -28.01 2.98
C SER A 62 14.86 -29.46 2.51
N TYR A 63 14.76 -29.71 1.20
CA TYR A 63 15.21 -30.96 0.60
C TYR A 63 16.74 -30.98 0.50
N SER A 64 17.43 -30.78 1.63
CA SER A 64 18.86 -30.50 1.71
C SER A 64 19.68 -31.45 0.82
N SER A 65 19.39 -32.75 0.88
CA SER A 65 20.08 -33.78 0.11
C SER A 65 19.86 -33.68 -1.41
N ILE A 66 18.65 -33.37 -1.87
CA ILE A 66 18.33 -33.26 -3.30
C ILE A 66 18.88 -31.96 -3.86
N THR A 67 18.71 -30.86 -3.12
CA THR A 67 19.25 -29.55 -3.53
C THR A 67 20.76 -29.57 -3.60
N GLU A 68 21.44 -30.22 -2.66
CA GLU A 68 22.90 -30.35 -2.62
C GLU A 68 23.39 -31.21 -3.80
N PHE A 69 22.75 -32.37 -4.04
CA PHE A 69 23.06 -33.23 -5.18
C PHE A 69 22.92 -32.52 -6.53
N ILE A 70 21.80 -31.84 -6.76
CA ILE A 70 21.54 -31.10 -8.02
C ILE A 70 22.53 -29.93 -8.17
N SER A 71 22.88 -29.26 -7.06
CA SER A 71 23.79 -28.11 -7.09
C SER A 71 25.25 -28.47 -7.43
N ASN A 72 25.67 -29.72 -7.20
CA ASN A 72 27.02 -30.21 -7.51
C ASN A 72 27.27 -30.43 -9.01
N ILE A 73 26.21 -30.46 -9.83
CA ILE A 73 26.35 -30.57 -11.29
C ILE A 73 26.57 -29.16 -11.85
N TRP A 74 27.71 -28.88 -12.48
CA TRP A 74 28.10 -27.50 -12.85
C TRP A 74 27.02 -26.69 -13.59
N VAL A 75 26.50 -27.21 -14.71
CA VAL A 75 25.52 -26.49 -15.53
C VAL A 75 24.11 -26.56 -14.94
N ILE A 76 23.69 -27.75 -14.48
CA ILE A 76 22.35 -27.97 -13.92
C ILE A 76 22.20 -27.21 -12.60
N GLY A 77 23.22 -27.24 -11.75
CA GLY A 77 23.30 -26.50 -10.50
C GLY A 77 23.24 -24.99 -10.71
N ALA A 78 23.93 -24.45 -11.74
CA ALA A 78 23.84 -23.04 -12.08
C ALA A 78 22.40 -22.62 -12.47
N ILE A 79 21.76 -23.37 -13.38
CA ILE A 79 20.37 -23.11 -13.80
C ILE A 79 19.41 -23.26 -12.62
N PHE A 80 19.57 -24.32 -11.84
CA PHE A 80 18.74 -24.60 -10.67
C PHE A 80 18.87 -23.50 -9.61
N SER A 81 20.09 -23.02 -9.35
CA SER A 81 20.33 -21.89 -8.43
C SER A 81 19.67 -20.59 -8.90
N LEU A 82 19.67 -20.34 -10.22
CA LEU A 82 19.00 -19.19 -10.81
C LEU A 82 17.47 -19.30 -10.63
N LEU A 83 16.90 -20.47 -10.93
CA LEU A 83 15.47 -20.73 -10.74
C LEU A 83 15.05 -20.59 -9.27
N LEU A 84 15.85 -21.11 -8.33
CA LEU A 84 15.60 -20.94 -6.90
C LEU A 84 15.66 -19.47 -6.47
N ARG A 85 16.63 -18.69 -6.98
CA ARG A 85 16.70 -17.24 -6.70
C ARG A 85 15.46 -16.51 -7.22
N PHE A 86 15.00 -16.83 -8.44
CA PHE A 86 13.77 -16.26 -8.98
C PHE A 86 12.52 -16.68 -8.20
N ALA A 87 12.44 -17.94 -7.77
CA ALA A 87 11.33 -18.42 -6.93
C ALA A 87 11.31 -17.71 -5.56
N ASN A 88 12.46 -17.61 -4.90
CA ASN A 88 12.60 -16.92 -3.62
C ASN A 88 12.26 -15.43 -3.74
N PHE A 89 12.80 -14.75 -4.76
CA PHE A 89 12.45 -13.37 -5.07
C PHE A 89 10.95 -13.23 -5.34
N GLY A 90 10.35 -14.13 -6.14
CA GLY A 90 8.92 -14.13 -6.44
C GLY A 90 8.06 -14.27 -5.19
N LEU A 91 8.40 -15.20 -4.29
CA LEU A 91 7.72 -15.35 -3.00
C LEU A 91 7.87 -14.11 -2.12
N GLY A 92 9.08 -13.55 -2.01
CA GLY A 92 9.33 -12.31 -1.28
C GLY A 92 8.55 -11.13 -1.86
N PHE A 93 8.51 -11.00 -3.18
CA PHE A 93 7.78 -9.96 -3.89
C PHE A 93 6.27 -10.07 -3.68
N LEU A 94 5.71 -11.29 -3.73
CA LEU A 94 4.28 -11.50 -3.47
C LEU A 94 3.90 -11.14 -2.03
N LEU A 95 4.73 -11.54 -1.05
CA LEU A 95 4.53 -11.19 0.35
C LEU A 95 4.61 -9.68 0.58
N TRP A 96 5.66 -9.03 0.04
CA TRP A 96 5.82 -7.58 0.08
C TRP A 96 4.62 -6.88 -0.57
N ALA A 97 4.25 -7.26 -1.80
CA ALA A 97 3.17 -6.63 -2.55
C ALA A 97 1.82 -6.78 -1.81
N PHE A 98 1.56 -7.94 -1.21
CA PHE A 98 0.35 -8.16 -0.41
C PHE A 98 0.28 -7.19 0.79
N ILE A 99 1.35 -7.10 1.58
CA ILE A 99 1.44 -6.18 2.73
C ILE A 99 1.30 -4.74 2.25
N GLN A 100 2.07 -4.36 1.23
CA GLN A 100 2.10 -3.00 0.70
C GLN A 100 0.73 -2.56 0.15
N ILE A 101 -0.02 -3.46 -0.49
CA ILE A 101 -1.40 -3.19 -0.94
C ILE A 101 -2.31 -2.90 0.26
N LEU A 102 -2.23 -3.69 1.33
CA LEU A 102 -3.03 -3.47 2.53
C LEU A 102 -2.70 -2.14 3.23
N GLU A 103 -1.45 -1.70 3.19
CA GLU A 103 -1.04 -0.39 3.70
C GLU A 103 -1.56 0.77 2.84
N ILE A 104 -1.45 0.64 1.51
CA ILE A 104 -1.77 1.71 0.57
C ILE A 104 -3.28 1.92 0.41
N ILE A 105 -4.08 0.83 0.40
CA ILE A 105 -5.52 0.89 0.13
C ILE A 105 -6.26 1.91 1.01
N PRO A 106 -6.14 1.88 2.36
CA PRO A 106 -6.86 2.82 3.22
C PRO A 106 -6.54 4.27 2.88
N MET A 107 -5.28 4.57 2.55
CA MET A 107 -4.85 5.92 2.22
C MET A 107 -5.31 6.40 0.86
N GLU A 108 -5.26 5.54 -0.16
CA GLU A 108 -5.73 5.87 -1.50
C GLU A 108 -7.24 6.11 -1.51
N LEU A 109 -7.99 5.29 -0.76
CA LEU A 109 -9.44 5.47 -0.61
C LEU A 109 -9.76 6.78 0.12
N LEU A 110 -9.05 7.09 1.21
CA LEU A 110 -9.23 8.33 1.97
C LEU A 110 -8.77 9.58 1.21
N GLY A 111 -7.76 9.47 0.35
CA GLY A 111 -7.28 10.59 -0.45
C GLY A 111 -8.17 10.93 -1.65
N HIS A 112 -9.17 10.09 -1.97
CA HIS A 112 -10.01 10.30 -3.14
C HIS A 112 -11.30 11.05 -2.76
N GLU A 113 -11.36 12.36 -3.03
CA GLU A 113 -12.50 13.22 -2.69
C GLU A 113 -13.85 12.63 -3.14
N ARG A 114 -13.96 12.18 -4.40
CA ARG A 114 -15.20 11.56 -4.89
C ARG A 114 -15.61 10.30 -4.13
N PHE A 115 -14.65 9.55 -3.59
CA PHE A 115 -14.95 8.38 -2.77
C PHE A 115 -15.51 8.83 -1.42
N LEU A 116 -14.86 9.79 -0.76
CA LEU A 116 -15.35 10.38 0.47
C LEU A 116 -16.72 11.03 0.28
N ASP A 117 -16.88 11.89 -0.72
CA ASP A 117 -18.14 12.56 -1.04
C ASP A 117 -19.25 11.56 -1.32
N ARG A 118 -18.99 10.48 -2.06
CA ARG A 118 -20.00 9.45 -2.31
C ARG A 118 -20.34 8.69 -1.04
N ASN A 119 -19.38 8.36 -0.19
CA ASN A 119 -19.63 7.62 1.05
C ASN A 119 -20.32 8.48 2.11
N ILE A 120 -19.90 9.74 2.24
CA ILE A 120 -20.47 10.74 3.16
C ILE A 120 -21.85 11.17 2.66
N SER A 121 -21.99 11.56 1.39
CA SER A 121 -23.27 12.00 0.84
C SER A 121 -24.31 10.88 0.81
N ARG A 122 -23.91 9.62 0.53
CA ARG A 122 -24.84 8.48 0.59
C ARG A 122 -25.24 8.13 2.03
N GLY A 123 -24.32 8.28 2.99
CA GLY A 123 -24.63 8.11 4.41
C GLY A 123 -25.49 9.22 4.99
N ALA A 124 -25.29 10.47 4.54
CA ALA A 124 -25.94 11.65 5.09
C ALA A 124 -27.27 12.02 4.44
N LYS A 125 -27.45 11.80 3.12
CA LYS A 125 -28.63 12.33 2.41
C LYS A 125 -29.90 11.49 2.57
N ASN A 126 -29.80 10.19 2.85
CA ASN A 126 -30.96 9.31 3.02
C ASN A 126 -30.68 8.23 4.08
N PRO A 127 -30.49 8.59 5.37
CA PRO A 127 -30.46 7.60 6.41
C PRO A 127 -31.78 6.83 6.39
N TYR A 128 -31.72 5.50 6.38
CA TYR A 128 -32.93 4.70 6.52
C TYR A 128 -33.57 5.01 7.87
N SER A 129 -34.80 5.51 7.87
CA SER A 129 -35.55 5.78 9.09
C SER A 129 -36.21 4.49 9.60
N ASP A 130 -36.21 4.31 10.92
CA ASP A 130 -36.90 3.20 11.56
C ASP A 130 -38.42 3.45 11.52
N SER A 131 -39.18 2.52 10.94
CA SER A 131 -40.63 2.52 11.04
C SER A 131 -41.07 1.73 12.27
N LYS A 132 -42.19 2.13 12.88
CA LYS A 132 -42.81 1.36 13.98
C LYS A 132 -43.27 -0.04 13.52
N SER A 133 -43.56 -0.20 12.24
CA SER A 133 -43.98 -1.46 11.61
C SER A 133 -42.83 -2.39 11.22
N ASP A 134 -41.58 -1.92 11.30
CA ASP A 134 -40.43 -2.74 10.91
C ASP A 134 -40.16 -3.84 11.93
N SER A 135 -39.84 -5.03 11.43
CA SER A 135 -39.30 -6.11 12.26
C SER A 135 -37.92 -5.73 12.80
N TRP A 136 -37.46 -6.41 13.86
CA TRP A 136 -36.18 -6.11 14.49
C TRP A 136 -34.99 -6.31 13.54
N GLU A 137 -35.07 -7.30 12.63
CA GLU A 137 -34.06 -7.57 11.60
C GLU A 137 -33.93 -6.40 10.62
N VAL A 138 -35.05 -5.82 10.20
CA VAL A 138 -35.08 -4.69 9.28
C VAL A 138 -34.47 -3.45 9.95
N LYS A 139 -34.77 -3.19 11.22
CA LYS A 139 -34.16 -2.09 11.98
C LYS A 139 -32.64 -2.28 12.12
N LEU A 140 -32.19 -3.49 12.42
CA LEU A 140 -30.76 -3.80 12.49
C LEU A 140 -30.09 -3.60 11.12
N ALA A 141 -30.69 -4.06 10.03
CA ALA A 141 -30.17 -3.89 8.68
C ALA A 141 -30.10 -2.40 8.27
N LYS A 142 -31.11 -1.59 8.63
CA LYS A 142 -31.11 -0.14 8.41
C LYS A 142 -29.99 0.55 9.20
N LYS A 143 -29.84 0.21 10.48
CA LYS A 143 -28.77 0.74 11.34
C LYS A 143 -27.38 0.36 10.82
N LEU A 144 -27.18 -0.91 10.50
CA LEU A 144 -25.94 -1.42 9.90
C LEU A 144 -25.63 -0.70 8.60
N ARG A 145 -26.61 -0.52 7.71
CA ARG A 145 -26.41 0.17 6.43
C ARG A 145 -26.08 1.64 6.60
N ASN A 146 -26.71 2.32 7.56
CA ASN A 146 -26.42 3.72 7.89
C ASN A 146 -25.02 3.88 8.50
N SER A 147 -24.53 2.89 9.27
CA SER A 147 -23.20 2.92 9.88
C SER A 147 -22.09 2.29 9.03
N LEU A 148 -22.43 1.50 8.00
CA LEU A 148 -21.49 0.65 7.29
C LEU A 148 -20.37 1.45 6.63
N SER A 149 -20.67 2.63 6.06
CA SER A 149 -19.63 3.42 5.38
C SER A 149 -18.61 3.98 6.36
N THR A 150 -19.04 4.40 7.55
CA THR A 150 -18.16 4.95 8.59
C THR A 150 -17.39 3.85 9.31
N GLU A 151 -18.04 2.73 9.65
CA GLU A 151 -17.39 1.60 10.32
C GLU A 151 -16.39 0.88 9.39
N VAL A 152 -16.71 0.71 8.10
CA VAL A 152 -15.76 0.16 7.12
C VAL A 152 -14.55 1.07 6.97
N LEU A 153 -14.75 2.39 6.92
CA LEU A 153 -13.64 3.34 6.84
C LEU A 153 -12.75 3.30 8.08
N ARG A 154 -13.36 3.26 9.27
CA ARG A 154 -12.65 3.14 10.54
C ARG A 154 -11.88 1.82 10.61
N PHE A 155 -12.51 0.72 10.21
CA PHE A 155 -11.86 -0.59 10.14
C PHE A 155 -10.69 -0.59 9.18
N LEU A 156 -10.81 0.00 7.99
CA LEU A 156 -9.71 0.12 7.02
C LEU A 156 -8.54 0.93 7.58
N ILE A 157 -8.80 2.02 8.32
CA ILE A 157 -7.74 2.80 8.98
C ILE A 157 -7.02 1.95 10.04
N ILE A 158 -7.77 1.28 10.91
CA ILE A 158 -7.20 0.41 11.96
C ILE A 158 -6.39 -0.72 11.31
N LEU A 159 -6.93 -1.36 10.27
CA LEU A 159 -6.25 -2.40 9.52
C LEU A 159 -4.92 -1.88 8.93
N GLY A 160 -4.93 -0.71 8.30
CA GLY A 160 -3.71 -0.09 7.77
C GLY A 160 -2.66 0.12 8.86
N VAL A 161 -3.05 0.67 10.02
CA VAL A 161 -2.13 0.85 11.16
C VAL A 161 -1.61 -0.49 11.68
N CYS A 162 -2.47 -1.49 11.84
CA CYS A 162 -2.07 -2.82 12.28
C CYS A 162 -1.08 -3.45 11.30
N VAL A 163 -1.31 -3.33 9.99
CA VAL A 163 -0.40 -3.84 8.96
C VAL A 163 0.94 -3.12 9.02
N TYR A 164 0.96 -1.79 9.15
CA TYR A 164 2.20 -1.01 9.33
C TYR A 164 3.02 -1.50 10.53
N VAL A 165 2.35 -1.74 11.68
CA VAL A 165 3.01 -2.21 12.90
C VAL A 165 3.58 -3.61 12.69
N VAL A 166 2.77 -4.53 12.14
CA VAL A 166 3.20 -5.90 11.85
C VAL A 166 4.36 -5.91 10.85
N ASP A 167 4.29 -5.10 9.80
CA ASP A 167 5.33 -4.99 8.78
C ASP A 167 6.65 -4.44 9.34
N PHE A 168 6.56 -3.43 10.21
CA PHE A 168 7.72 -2.91 10.92
C PHE A 168 8.37 -3.99 11.80
N PHE A 169 7.59 -4.74 12.58
CA PHE A 169 8.13 -5.84 13.37
C PHE A 169 8.70 -6.96 12.48
N ALA A 170 8.08 -7.25 11.34
CA ALA A 170 8.60 -8.21 10.38
C ALA A 170 9.96 -7.75 9.83
N CYS A 171 10.11 -6.49 9.45
CA CYS A 171 11.37 -5.90 9.02
C CYS A 171 12.44 -5.93 10.11
N LEU A 172 12.07 -5.76 11.39
CA LEU A 172 13.00 -5.88 12.52
C LEU A 172 13.55 -7.30 12.71
N THR A 173 12.90 -8.34 12.16
CA THR A 173 13.47 -9.70 12.17
C THR A 173 14.67 -9.84 11.21
N VAL A 174 14.74 -8.97 10.21
CA VAL A 174 15.83 -8.90 9.22
C VAL A 174 16.84 -7.82 9.60
N PHE A 175 16.37 -6.69 10.13
CA PHE A 175 17.18 -5.58 10.63
C PHE A 175 17.10 -5.56 12.16
N PRO A 176 17.88 -6.40 12.86
CA PRO A 176 17.77 -6.54 14.30
C PRO A 176 18.03 -5.20 15.01
N PRO A 177 17.16 -4.79 15.94
CA PRO A 177 17.23 -3.48 16.59
C PRO A 177 18.31 -3.39 17.69
N VAL A 178 18.95 -4.51 18.04
CA VAL A 178 19.99 -4.60 19.07
C VAL A 178 21.33 -4.98 18.42
N GLN A 179 22.39 -4.29 18.83
CA GLN A 179 23.76 -4.54 18.36
C GLN A 179 24.19 -5.98 18.66
N GLY A 180 24.89 -6.61 17.70
CA GLY A 180 25.26 -8.04 17.79
C GLY A 180 24.11 -9.01 17.45
N GLY A 181 22.93 -8.49 17.14
CA GLY A 181 21.80 -9.26 16.65
C GLY A 181 21.02 -10.02 17.73
N GLY A 182 19.99 -10.74 17.28
CA GLY A 182 19.10 -11.52 18.12
C GLY A 182 17.63 -11.22 17.84
N ASP A 183 16.79 -11.88 18.62
CA ASP A 183 15.34 -11.77 18.46
C ASP A 183 14.81 -10.42 18.94
N ILE A 184 13.62 -10.08 18.45
CA ILE A 184 12.86 -8.89 18.83
C ILE A 184 12.68 -8.79 20.36
N TRP A 185 12.66 -9.93 21.06
CA TRP A 185 12.54 -10.00 22.52
C TRP A 185 13.67 -9.28 23.26
N LYS A 186 14.89 -9.33 22.71
CA LYS A 186 16.04 -8.62 23.31
C LYS A 186 15.85 -7.11 23.33
N LEU A 187 15.08 -6.54 22.40
CA LEU A 187 14.77 -5.11 22.41
C LEU A 187 13.97 -4.74 23.67
N PHE A 188 13.03 -5.58 24.08
CA PHE A 188 12.24 -5.34 25.29
C PHE A 188 13.12 -5.41 26.54
N ASP A 189 14.05 -6.36 26.61
CA ASP A 189 15.03 -6.43 27.71
C ASP A 189 15.88 -5.16 27.76
N VAL A 190 16.42 -4.73 26.62
CA VAL A 190 17.23 -3.50 26.52
C VAL A 190 16.45 -2.26 26.98
N ILE A 191 15.17 -2.15 26.61
CA ILE A 191 14.30 -1.05 27.05
C ILE A 191 14.03 -1.15 28.56
N GLN A 192 13.72 -2.35 29.06
CA GLN A 192 13.42 -2.59 30.48
C GLN A 192 14.60 -2.26 31.39
N TYR A 193 15.82 -2.65 30.99
CA TYR A 193 17.05 -2.36 31.73
C TYR A 193 17.68 -1.01 31.36
N GLN A 194 17.01 -0.20 30.53
CA GLN A 194 17.46 1.14 30.10
C GLN A 194 18.84 1.15 29.41
N GLN A 195 19.21 0.06 28.73
CA GLN A 195 20.51 -0.11 28.07
C GLN A 195 20.53 0.47 26.65
N PHE A 196 20.08 1.71 26.48
CA PHE A 196 19.88 2.35 25.15
C PHE A 196 21.13 2.39 24.26
N SER A 197 22.34 2.27 24.82
CA SER A 197 23.58 2.18 24.05
C SER A 197 23.69 0.91 23.18
N GLN A 198 22.95 -0.14 23.52
CA GLN A 198 22.91 -1.39 22.75
C GLN A 198 21.93 -1.34 21.56
N ILE A 199 21.14 -0.27 21.45
CA ILE A 199 20.19 -0.10 20.35
C ILE A 199 20.96 0.26 19.07
N ASP A 200 20.70 -0.50 18.01
CA ASP A 200 21.15 -0.17 16.66
C ASP A 200 20.11 0.72 15.98
N TRP A 201 20.24 2.03 16.21
CA TRP A 201 19.38 3.04 15.58
C TRP A 201 19.46 3.02 14.05
N GLY A 202 20.57 2.54 13.47
CA GLY A 202 20.73 2.38 12.04
C GLY A 202 19.78 1.33 11.48
N ASN A 203 19.67 0.17 12.14
CA ASN A 203 18.75 -0.89 11.74
C ASN A 203 17.28 -0.51 11.98
N ILE A 204 16.98 0.19 13.08
CA ILE A 204 15.64 0.74 13.32
C ILE A 204 15.25 1.71 12.20
N LEU A 205 16.15 2.62 11.83
CA LEU A 205 15.91 3.57 10.75
C LEU A 205 15.75 2.88 9.39
N ARG A 206 16.54 1.84 9.12
CA ARG A 206 16.40 1.02 7.90
C ARG A 206 15.03 0.33 7.86
N ALA A 207 14.61 -0.32 8.95
CA ALA A 207 13.29 -0.93 9.03
C ALA A 207 12.17 0.11 8.81
N ALA A 208 12.24 1.25 9.48
CA ALA A 208 11.26 2.33 9.33
C ALA A 208 11.23 2.88 7.89
N THR A 209 12.41 3.03 7.27
CA THR A 209 12.53 3.50 5.89
C THR A 209 11.98 2.46 4.92
N THR A 210 12.25 1.17 5.12
CA THR A 210 11.72 0.09 4.26
C THR A 210 10.20 0.10 4.24
N VAL A 211 9.57 0.23 5.41
CA VAL A 211 8.11 0.26 5.54
C VAL A 211 7.51 1.56 4.99
N GLY A 212 8.15 2.71 5.25
CA GLY A 212 7.59 4.03 4.87
C GLY A 212 7.93 4.54 3.47
N ALA A 213 9.02 4.06 2.84
CA ALA A 213 9.58 4.72 1.65
C ALA A 213 8.64 4.68 0.44
N VAL A 214 7.99 3.55 0.18
CA VAL A 214 7.11 3.38 -0.99
C VAL A 214 5.94 4.36 -0.91
N GLN A 215 5.29 4.43 0.26
CA GLN A 215 4.21 5.36 0.52
C GLN A 215 4.66 6.83 0.37
N PHE A 216 5.81 7.19 0.95
CA PHE A 216 6.35 8.54 0.84
C PHE A 216 6.56 8.94 -0.63
N LEU A 217 7.15 8.05 -1.44
CA LEU A 217 7.42 8.34 -2.84
C LEU A 217 6.15 8.40 -3.70
N LEU A 218 5.14 7.56 -3.41
CA LEU A 218 3.86 7.64 -4.11
C LEU A 218 3.15 8.97 -3.84
N LYS A 219 3.18 9.47 -2.60
CA LYS A 219 2.66 10.80 -2.25
C LYS A 219 3.47 11.90 -2.94
N LEU A 220 4.80 11.81 -2.91
CA LEU A 220 5.67 12.78 -3.58
C LEU A 220 5.40 12.83 -5.09
N ARG A 221 5.27 11.66 -5.75
CA ARG A 221 4.92 11.57 -7.17
C ARG A 221 3.59 12.24 -7.47
N LYS A 222 2.57 12.03 -6.65
CA LYS A 222 1.25 12.68 -6.81
C LYS A 222 1.34 14.20 -6.74
N ILE A 223 2.03 14.73 -5.73
CA ILE A 223 2.23 16.17 -5.55
C ILE A 223 2.94 16.75 -6.77
N ILE A 224 4.01 16.09 -7.23
CA ILE A 224 4.76 16.53 -8.40
C ILE A 224 3.87 16.53 -9.63
N VAL A 225 3.12 15.46 -9.90
CA VAL A 225 2.17 15.41 -11.03
C VAL A 225 1.10 16.50 -10.92
N GLN A 226 0.64 16.85 -9.72
CA GLN A 226 -0.31 17.93 -9.54
C GLN A 226 0.31 19.29 -9.89
N ILE A 227 1.48 19.62 -9.32
CA ILE A 227 2.22 20.86 -9.66
C ILE A 227 2.45 20.97 -11.16
N ILE A 228 2.76 19.86 -11.81
CA ILE A 228 2.95 19.77 -13.25
C ILE A 228 1.69 20.17 -14.02
N ASN A 229 0.53 19.62 -13.61
CA ASN A 229 -0.74 19.91 -14.26
C ASN A 229 -1.10 21.38 -14.06
N ASP A 230 -0.94 21.90 -12.84
CA ASP A 230 -1.24 23.30 -12.49
C ASP A 230 -0.36 24.30 -13.26
N LEU A 231 0.89 23.93 -13.60
CA LEU A 231 1.79 24.75 -14.44
C LEU A 231 1.52 24.63 -15.95
N SER A 232 0.71 23.65 -16.36
CA SER A 232 0.40 23.38 -17.76
C SER A 232 -0.95 23.94 -18.20
N GLU A 233 -1.77 24.39 -17.23
CA GLU A 233 -3.02 25.15 -17.41
C GLU A 233 -2.73 26.65 -17.53
#